data_AF-A0A8T3QCN5-F1
#
_entry.id   AF-A0A8T3QCN5-F1
#
_cell.length_a   1.000
_cell.length_b   1.000
_cell.length_c   1.000
_cell.angle_alpha   90.00
_cell.angle_beta   90.00
_cell.angle_gamma   90.00
#
_symmetry.space_group_name_H-M   'P 1'
#
loop_
_entity.id
_entity.type
_entity.pdbx_description
1 polymer ?
#
loop_
_entity_poly.entity_id
_entity_poly.type
_entity_poly.pdbx_seq_one_letter_code
_entity_poly.pdbx_strand_id
1 'polypeptide(L)'
;MTIKPAYYNLLTQLMVEHLNGVIEVNLTSTPTKHFMLWTLNNNTHQENYLRILGVTRSIEWELKLFKDVIGEENLANITHHICLLNAYLGYQTLADNLAVGLGPSKKNDAQNYLDQKRVLIEFNNVMIKKIQGSTEDISNLFGPFLSLIRQISVSHNTLAPQQVEVFTRDYLRQHPRILHAELDHYFFEIFILTVTTCLALIDSLKDNPMHEILKKSFLDKYASSNNIVVRSKNASHIKLCEWGLNSIGTIPTLAYCIGALEEIFPHKNFCYVIENNLLLRSLGDAALLTRLLHDVGIQLLTMKIARRELFKMKLYDFAKNQSSQSIFEFLEATSTHPKLSSMMTNIRDALKLGEYNICLDRLSNRKPLIDSITQCCNAIEYYAMLYQNHRKRLLMNLKLLSETLGDDQFSKIIINFVSLHKKKYRMESQTKQGYDILKNEYKRAS
;
A
#
# COMPACT_ATOMS: atom_id res chain seq x y z
N MET A 1 16.03 17.80 13.46
CA MET A 1 14.62 18.18 13.71
C MET A 1 13.97 17.23 14.71
N THR A 2 13.62 17.71 15.91
CA THR A 2 12.72 17.01 16.84
C THR A 2 11.32 17.44 16.47
N ILE A 3 10.46 16.51 16.02
CA ILE A 3 9.07 16.84 15.69
C ILE A 3 8.43 17.37 16.97
N LYS A 4 8.07 18.65 17.00
CA LYS A 4 7.35 19.23 18.12
C LYS A 4 5.98 18.55 18.18
N PRO A 5 5.54 18.00 19.34
CA PRO A 5 4.21 17.40 19.47
C PRO A 5 3.08 18.28 18.94
N ALA A 6 3.22 19.60 19.06
CA ALA A 6 2.30 20.59 18.51
C ALA A 6 2.06 20.45 16.99
N TYR A 7 3.10 20.15 16.19
CA TYR A 7 2.95 20.03 14.74
C TYR A 7 2.26 18.73 14.33
N TYR A 8 2.53 17.64 15.04
CA TYR A 8 1.80 16.37 14.84
C TYR A 8 0.30 16.53 15.11
N ASN A 9 -0.05 17.22 16.20
CA ASN A 9 -1.44 17.49 16.55
C ASN A 9 -2.12 18.38 15.51
N LEU A 10 -1.42 19.42 15.02
CA LEU A 10 -1.93 20.29 13.96
C LEU A 10 -2.21 19.52 12.67
N LEU A 11 -1.25 18.70 12.21
CA LEU A 11 -1.46 17.86 11.02
C LEU A 11 -2.62 16.89 11.22
N THR A 12 -2.75 16.28 12.39
CA THR A 12 -3.86 15.37 12.70
C THR A 12 -5.21 16.08 12.61
N GLN A 13 -5.31 17.29 13.16
CA GLN A 13 -6.53 18.10 13.08
C GLN A 13 -6.87 18.44 11.62
N LEU A 14 -5.90 18.97 10.86
CA LEU A 14 -6.11 19.33 9.45
C LEU A 14 -6.47 18.11 8.60
N MET A 15 -5.90 16.94 8.90
CA MET A 15 -6.26 15.67 8.28
C MET A 15 -7.72 15.30 8.54
N VAL A 16 -8.19 15.41 9.78
CA VAL A 16 -9.59 15.13 10.14
C VAL A 16 -10.53 16.09 9.42
N GLU A 17 -10.22 17.39 9.43
CA GLU A 17 -11.01 18.40 8.73
C GLU A 17 -11.10 18.11 7.23
N HIS A 18 -9.98 17.75 6.61
CA HIS A 18 -9.94 17.42 5.18
C HIS A 18 -10.73 16.14 4.86
N LEU A 19 -10.58 15.07 5.65
CA LEU A 19 -11.33 13.82 5.47
C LEU A 19 -12.85 14.05 5.61
N ASN A 20 -13.27 14.83 6.61
CA ASN A 20 -14.67 15.23 6.78
C ASN A 20 -15.19 16.02 5.57
N GLY A 21 -14.42 17.00 5.10
CA GLY A 21 -14.78 17.79 3.92
C GLY A 21 -14.98 16.94 2.67
N VAL A 22 -14.09 15.97 2.43
CA VAL A 22 -14.22 15.04 1.30
C VAL A 22 -15.49 14.20 1.43
N ILE A 23 -15.80 13.65 2.62
CA ILE A 23 -17.02 12.86 2.85
C ILE A 23 -18.27 13.71 2.64
N GLU A 24 -18.28 14.93 3.17
CA GLU A 24 -19.44 15.82 3.09
C GLU A 24 -19.80 16.17 1.66
N VAL A 25 -18.79 16.50 0.84
CA VAL A 25 -18.97 16.94 -0.54
C VAL A 25 -19.33 15.77 -1.47
N ASN A 26 -18.72 14.60 -1.28
CA ASN A 26 -18.77 13.53 -2.29
C ASN A 26 -19.80 12.43 -1.99
N LEU A 27 -20.28 12.30 -0.75
CA LEU A 27 -21.27 11.29 -0.39
C LEU A 27 -22.67 11.89 -0.21
N THR A 28 -23.67 11.14 -0.67
CA THR A 28 -25.09 11.42 -0.39
C THR A 28 -25.43 11.08 1.06
N SER A 29 -26.53 11.65 1.57
CA SER A 29 -26.98 11.41 2.95
C SER A 29 -27.46 9.96 3.12
N THR A 30 -26.59 9.11 3.68
CA THR A 30 -26.86 7.69 3.97
C THR A 30 -26.39 7.34 5.39
N PRO A 31 -26.90 6.26 6.00
CA PRO A 31 -26.40 5.74 7.27
C PRO A 31 -24.87 5.59 7.31
N THR A 32 -24.29 5.13 6.19
CA THR A 32 -22.84 5.02 6.00
C THR A 32 -22.12 6.36 6.07
N LYS A 33 -22.61 7.40 5.37
CA LYS A 33 -22.03 8.74 5.44
C LYS A 33 -22.01 9.24 6.88
N HIS A 34 -23.15 9.14 7.57
CA HIS A 34 -23.27 9.54 8.97
C HIS A 34 -22.33 8.76 9.89
N PHE A 35 -22.17 7.45 9.64
CA PHE A 35 -21.25 6.60 10.37
C PHE A 35 -19.78 7.02 10.16
N MET A 36 -19.35 7.24 8.93
CA MET A 36 -17.97 7.67 8.62
C MET A 36 -17.64 9.05 9.20
N LEU A 37 -18.61 9.98 9.17
CA LEU A 37 -18.46 11.30 9.82
C LEU A 37 -18.42 11.16 11.34
N TRP A 38 -19.28 10.31 11.91
CA TRP A 38 -19.29 10.04 13.34
C TRP A 38 -17.96 9.44 13.78
N THR A 39 -17.36 8.49 13.06
CA THR A 39 -16.05 7.92 13.42
C THR A 39 -14.90 8.92 13.32
N LEU A 40 -15.04 9.99 12.54
CA LEU A 40 -14.06 11.08 12.43
C LEU A 40 -14.32 12.25 13.39
N ASN A 41 -15.48 12.31 14.04
CA ASN A 41 -15.74 13.30 15.07
C ASN A 41 -14.90 13.03 16.33
N ASN A 42 -14.71 14.06 17.16
CA ASN A 42 -13.93 13.97 18.40
C ASN A 42 -14.64 13.09 19.45
N ASN A 43 -14.57 11.78 19.28
CA ASN A 43 -15.08 10.75 20.18
C ASN A 43 -13.98 9.73 20.52
N THR A 44 -14.31 8.76 21.37
CA THR A 44 -13.38 7.73 21.85
C THR A 44 -12.85 6.79 20.76
N HIS A 45 -13.41 6.82 19.54
CA HIS A 45 -13.04 5.97 18.43
C HIS A 45 -12.21 6.67 17.35
N GLN A 46 -12.13 8.01 17.36
CA GLN A 46 -11.45 8.80 16.33
C GLN A 46 -10.03 8.31 16.07
N GLU A 47 -9.23 8.17 17.12
CA GLU A 47 -7.84 7.74 17.01
C GLU A 47 -7.73 6.33 16.38
N ASN A 48 -8.63 5.42 16.76
CA ASN A 48 -8.65 4.07 16.20
C ASN A 48 -9.07 4.05 14.73
N TYR A 49 -10.03 4.87 14.36
CA TYR A 49 -10.45 5.01 12.97
C TYR A 49 -9.32 5.62 12.12
N LEU A 50 -8.64 6.66 12.62
CA LEU A 50 -7.46 7.24 11.97
C LEU A 50 -6.31 6.24 11.82
N ARG A 51 -6.12 5.34 12.79
CA ARG A 51 -5.14 4.24 12.68
C ARG A 51 -5.52 3.22 11.61
N ILE A 52 -6.82 2.89 11.47
CA ILE A 52 -7.32 1.99 10.41
C ILE A 52 -7.14 2.62 9.03
N LEU A 53 -7.44 3.92 8.89
CA LEU A 53 -7.15 4.70 7.68
C LEU A 53 -5.64 4.87 7.43
N GLY A 54 -4.77 4.49 8.39
CA GLY A 54 -3.33 4.66 8.29
C GLY A 54 -2.84 6.10 8.49
N VAL A 55 -3.72 7.07 8.72
CA VAL A 55 -3.39 8.52 8.83
C VAL A 55 -2.31 8.79 9.88
N THR A 56 -2.44 8.21 11.08
CA THR A 56 -1.46 8.34 12.17
C THR A 56 -0.06 7.95 11.70
N ARG A 57 0.05 6.84 10.96
CA ARG A 57 1.33 6.34 10.43
C ARG A 57 1.82 7.18 9.26
N SER A 58 0.92 7.63 8.38
CA SER A 58 1.29 8.46 7.23
C SER A 58 1.87 9.80 7.68
N ILE A 59 1.24 10.47 8.66
CA ILE A 59 1.79 11.70 9.26
C ILE A 59 3.21 11.46 9.79
N GLU A 60 3.42 10.41 10.60
CA GLU A 60 4.77 10.09 11.10
C GLU A 60 5.78 9.81 10.00
N TRP A 61 5.33 9.17 8.92
CA TRP A 61 6.16 8.81 7.78
C TRP A 61 6.56 10.03 6.98
N GLU A 62 5.62 10.92 6.69
CA GLU A 62 5.85 12.16 5.96
C GLU A 62 6.77 13.09 6.74
N LEU A 63 6.57 13.22 8.06
CA LEU A 63 7.48 13.97 8.91
C LEU A 63 8.92 13.44 8.85
N LYS A 64 9.09 12.12 8.68
CA LYS A 64 10.42 11.51 8.48
C LYS A 64 10.89 11.61 7.03
N LEU A 65 9.99 11.65 6.06
CA LEU A 65 10.26 11.76 4.63
C LEU A 65 10.84 13.14 4.30
N PHE A 66 10.15 14.19 4.78
CA PHE A 66 10.51 15.60 4.60
C PHE A 66 11.56 16.09 5.59
N LYS A 67 11.95 15.26 6.56
CA LYS A 67 13.01 15.57 7.51
C LYS A 67 14.30 15.91 6.76
N ASP A 68 14.88 17.06 7.10
CA ASP A 68 16.12 17.58 6.51
C ASP A 68 16.02 17.87 4.99
N VAL A 69 14.78 17.95 4.46
CA VAL A 69 14.44 18.39 3.09
C VAL A 69 13.79 19.77 3.12
N ILE A 70 12.83 20.00 4.03
CA ILE A 70 12.15 21.28 4.20
C ILE A 70 12.44 21.86 5.59
N GLY A 71 12.60 23.18 5.68
CA GLY A 71 12.68 23.91 6.94
C GLY A 71 11.32 24.03 7.64
N GLU A 72 11.34 24.37 8.94
CA GLU A 72 10.11 24.54 9.74
C GLU A 72 9.18 25.61 9.16
N GLU A 73 9.76 26.64 8.53
CA GLU A 73 9.05 27.75 7.89
C GLU A 73 8.26 27.34 6.64
N ASN A 74 8.63 26.25 5.99
CA ASN A 74 7.99 25.75 4.77
C ASN A 74 7.02 24.59 5.03
N LEU A 75 6.93 24.12 6.28
CA LEU A 75 6.01 23.06 6.68
C LEU A 75 4.54 23.41 6.41
N ALA A 76 4.16 24.66 6.72
CA ALA A 76 2.80 25.13 6.46
C ALA A 76 2.45 25.07 4.96
N ASN A 77 3.40 25.39 4.09
CA ASN A 77 3.20 25.40 2.64
C ASN A 77 2.97 23.99 2.07
N ILE A 78 3.69 22.98 2.57
CA ILE A 78 3.50 21.59 2.11
C ILE A 78 2.30 20.89 2.78
N THR A 79 1.79 21.43 3.90
CA THR A 79 0.74 20.78 4.71
C THR A 79 -0.52 20.50 3.90
N HIS A 80 -0.93 21.41 3.02
CA HIS A 80 -2.10 21.21 2.17
C HIS A 80 -1.93 19.99 1.24
N HIS A 81 -0.78 19.89 0.58
CA HIS A 81 -0.44 18.75 -0.29
C HIS A 81 -0.38 17.44 0.50
N ILE A 82 0.23 17.47 1.70
CA ILE A 82 0.25 16.32 2.61
C ILE A 82 -1.17 15.86 2.95
N CYS A 83 -2.07 16.80 3.25
CA CYS A 83 -3.45 16.46 3.60
C CYS A 83 -4.19 15.76 2.46
N LEU A 84 -4.03 16.29 1.24
CA LEU A 84 -4.64 15.73 0.05
C LEU A 84 -4.10 14.33 -0.27
N LEU A 85 -2.77 14.15 -0.17
CA LEU A 85 -2.11 12.86 -0.39
C LEU A 85 -2.59 11.81 0.61
N ASN A 86 -2.64 12.17 1.89
CA ASN A 86 -3.07 11.27 2.95
C ASN A 86 -4.54 10.90 2.87
N ALA A 87 -5.42 11.80 2.41
CA ALA A 87 -6.81 11.47 2.20
C ALA A 87 -6.97 10.39 1.14
N TYR A 88 -6.29 10.54 0.00
CA TYR A 88 -6.23 9.49 -1.02
C TYR A 88 -5.62 8.19 -0.48
N LEU A 89 -4.46 8.25 0.19
CA LEU A 89 -3.81 7.05 0.73
C LEU A 89 -4.69 6.33 1.76
N GLY A 90 -5.45 7.07 2.57
CA GLY A 90 -6.38 6.52 3.55
C GLY A 90 -7.54 5.76 2.90
N TYR A 91 -8.22 6.37 1.93
CA TYR A 91 -9.30 5.69 1.21
C TYR A 91 -8.80 4.56 0.31
N GLN A 92 -7.64 4.73 -0.33
CA GLN A 92 -6.99 3.67 -1.08
C GLN A 92 -6.64 2.48 -0.18
N THR A 93 -6.20 2.71 1.07
CA THR A 93 -5.94 1.63 2.04
C THR A 93 -7.22 0.85 2.34
N LEU A 94 -8.36 1.54 2.51
CA LEU A 94 -9.65 0.87 2.68
C LEU A 94 -10.10 0.13 1.42
N ALA A 95 -9.85 0.68 0.22
CA ALA A 95 -10.16 0.02 -1.04
C ALA A 95 -9.30 -1.25 -1.24
N ASP A 96 -8.02 -1.19 -0.86
CA ASP A 96 -7.06 -2.31 -0.98
C ASP A 96 -7.43 -3.49 -0.07
N ASN A 97 -8.23 -3.28 0.99
CA ASN A 97 -8.79 -4.38 1.78
C ASN A 97 -9.61 -5.37 0.92
N LEU A 98 -10.19 -4.93 -0.19
CA LEU A 98 -10.87 -5.82 -1.13
C LEU A 98 -9.95 -6.91 -1.72
N ALA A 99 -8.63 -6.68 -1.74
CA ALA A 99 -7.65 -7.64 -2.24
C ALA A 99 -7.26 -8.70 -1.19
N VAL A 100 -7.66 -8.54 0.07
CA VAL A 100 -7.41 -9.51 1.14
C VAL A 100 -8.09 -10.83 0.77
N GLY A 101 -7.35 -11.94 0.84
CA GLY A 101 -7.84 -13.26 0.46
C GLY A 101 -7.82 -13.58 -1.03
N LEU A 102 -7.44 -12.65 -1.92
CA LEU A 102 -7.36 -12.91 -3.37
C LEU A 102 -6.04 -13.56 -3.83
N GLY A 103 -5.07 -13.66 -2.93
CA GLY A 103 -3.76 -14.28 -3.12
C GLY A 103 -3.84 -15.81 -3.28
N PRO A 104 -2.71 -16.45 -3.62
CA PRO A 104 -2.69 -17.85 -4.03
C PRO A 104 -2.96 -18.85 -2.89
N SER A 105 -2.82 -18.45 -1.62
CA SER A 105 -2.94 -19.31 -0.43
C SER A 105 -4.38 -19.54 0.07
N LYS A 106 -5.33 -18.65 -0.25
CA LYS A 106 -6.69 -18.70 0.31
C LYS A 106 -7.73 -18.82 -0.81
N LYS A 107 -8.37 -20.00 -0.91
CA LYS A 107 -9.45 -20.26 -1.88
C LYS A 107 -10.60 -21.07 -1.24
N ASN A 108 -10.92 -20.76 0.01
CA ASN A 108 -11.85 -21.58 0.79
C ASN A 108 -13.31 -21.35 0.37
N ASP A 109 -13.64 -20.17 -0.17
CA ASP A 109 -14.94 -19.86 -0.78
C ASP A 109 -14.72 -19.42 -2.23
N ALA A 110 -15.06 -20.29 -3.18
CA ALA A 110 -14.83 -20.05 -4.59
C ALA A 110 -15.71 -18.92 -5.15
N GLN A 111 -16.93 -18.74 -4.63
CA GLN A 111 -17.86 -17.75 -5.16
C GLN A 111 -17.49 -16.36 -4.66
N ASN A 112 -17.30 -16.20 -3.35
CA ASN A 112 -16.87 -14.93 -2.76
C ASN A 112 -15.52 -14.47 -3.35
N TYR A 113 -14.58 -15.40 -3.57
CA TYR A 113 -13.32 -15.10 -4.28
C TYR A 113 -13.55 -14.53 -5.68
N LEU A 114 -14.46 -15.10 -6.47
CA LEU A 114 -14.74 -14.63 -7.84
C LEU A 114 -15.43 -13.27 -7.84
N ASP A 115 -16.35 -13.04 -6.89
CA ASP A 115 -17.10 -11.81 -6.76
C ASP A 115 -16.20 -10.66 -6.31
N GLN A 116 -15.37 -10.87 -5.28
CA GLN A 116 -14.34 -9.92 -4.84
C GLN A 116 -13.37 -9.57 -5.96
N LYS A 117 -12.88 -10.60 -6.67
CA LYS A 117 -11.99 -10.42 -7.82
C LYS A 117 -12.64 -9.56 -8.91
N ARG A 118 -13.91 -9.80 -9.23
CA ARG A 118 -14.65 -9.05 -10.23
C ARG A 118 -14.83 -7.59 -9.80
N VAL A 119 -15.24 -7.34 -8.55
CA VAL A 119 -15.39 -5.98 -8.02
C VAL A 119 -14.06 -5.22 -8.06
N LEU A 120 -12.94 -5.86 -7.70
CA LEU A 120 -11.62 -5.23 -7.73
C LEU A 120 -11.21 -4.82 -9.15
N ILE A 121 -11.47 -5.69 -10.14
CA ILE A 121 -11.19 -5.38 -11.55
C ILE A 121 -12.01 -4.19 -12.02
N GLU A 122 -13.30 -4.15 -11.69
CA GLU A 122 -14.18 -3.07 -12.10
C GLU A 122 -13.86 -1.75 -11.39
N PHE A 123 -13.53 -1.78 -10.10
CA PHE A 123 -13.00 -0.62 -9.39
C PHE A 123 -11.78 -0.03 -10.11
N ASN A 124 -10.79 -0.86 -10.45
CA ASN A 124 -9.61 -0.42 -11.20
C ASN A 124 -9.97 0.12 -12.59
N ASN A 125 -10.96 -0.46 -13.28
CA ASN A 125 -11.43 0.04 -14.58
C ASN A 125 -12.10 1.42 -14.46
N VAL A 126 -12.88 1.65 -13.40
CA VAL A 126 -13.49 2.96 -13.12
C VAL A 126 -12.41 3.99 -12.83
N MET A 127 -11.42 3.67 -11.99
CA MET A 127 -10.25 4.52 -11.75
C MET A 127 -9.57 4.92 -13.08
N ILE A 128 -9.24 3.94 -13.93
CA ILE A 128 -8.60 4.19 -15.23
C ILE A 128 -9.46 5.11 -16.10
N LYS A 129 -10.76 4.83 -16.25
CA LYS A 129 -11.68 5.65 -17.05
C LYS A 129 -11.75 7.09 -16.55
N LYS A 130 -11.84 7.30 -15.23
CA LYS A 130 -11.92 8.64 -14.64
C LYS A 130 -10.61 9.40 -14.80
N ILE A 131 -9.47 8.76 -14.56
CA ILE A 131 -8.14 9.37 -14.77
C ILE A 131 -7.90 9.71 -16.25
N GLN A 132 -8.43 8.90 -17.19
CA GLN A 132 -8.39 9.21 -18.62
C GLN A 132 -9.26 10.40 -19.04
N GLY A 133 -10.08 10.94 -18.13
CA GLY A 133 -10.90 12.13 -18.37
C GLY A 133 -12.37 11.84 -18.66
N SER A 134 -12.90 10.64 -18.33
CA SER A 134 -14.33 10.39 -18.47
C SER A 134 -15.14 11.39 -17.65
N THR A 135 -16.11 12.04 -18.29
CA THR A 135 -17.06 12.99 -17.67
C THR A 135 -18.25 12.27 -17.03
N GLU A 136 -18.39 10.96 -17.22
CA GLU A 136 -19.47 10.18 -16.62
C GLU A 136 -19.41 10.23 -15.08
N ASP A 137 -20.59 10.29 -14.46
CA ASP A 137 -20.72 10.24 -13.00
C ASP A 137 -20.17 8.93 -12.44
N ILE A 138 -19.47 9.01 -11.30
CA ILE A 138 -18.82 7.85 -10.69
C ILE A 138 -19.87 6.79 -10.30
N SER A 139 -21.05 7.21 -9.84
CA SER A 139 -22.14 6.31 -9.46
C SER A 139 -22.67 5.54 -10.68
N ASN A 140 -22.77 6.19 -11.83
CA ASN A 140 -23.21 5.56 -13.08
C ASN A 140 -22.20 4.51 -13.56
N LEU A 141 -20.90 4.81 -13.47
CA LEU A 141 -19.83 3.87 -13.82
C LEU A 141 -19.87 2.58 -12.97
N PHE A 142 -20.26 2.69 -11.70
CA PHE A 142 -20.43 1.54 -10.80
C PHE A 142 -21.81 0.89 -10.86
N GLY A 143 -22.82 1.57 -11.42
CA GLY A 143 -24.22 1.12 -11.47
C GLY A 143 -24.40 -0.35 -11.88
N PRO A 144 -23.75 -0.83 -12.97
CA PRO A 144 -23.85 -2.22 -13.40
C PRO A 144 -23.35 -3.27 -12.39
N PHE A 145 -22.54 -2.87 -11.42
CA PHE A 145 -21.90 -3.75 -10.42
C PHE A 145 -22.32 -3.45 -8.99
N LEU A 146 -23.22 -2.47 -8.76
CA LEU A 146 -23.58 -2.00 -7.42
C LEU A 146 -24.17 -3.12 -6.55
N SER A 147 -24.98 -4.02 -7.13
CA SER A 147 -25.53 -5.16 -6.41
C SER A 147 -24.44 -6.10 -5.90
N LEU A 148 -23.37 -6.29 -6.70
CA LEU A 148 -22.23 -7.12 -6.33
C LEU A 148 -21.38 -6.46 -5.25
N ILE A 149 -21.11 -5.16 -5.39
CA ILE A 149 -20.35 -4.37 -4.39
C ILE A 149 -21.04 -4.47 -3.02
N ARG A 150 -22.37 -4.37 -2.99
CA ARG A 150 -23.19 -4.43 -1.77
C ARG A 150 -23.28 -5.82 -1.13
N GLN A 151 -22.73 -6.86 -1.75
CA GLN A 151 -22.64 -8.20 -1.16
C GLN A 151 -21.30 -8.44 -0.48
N ILE A 152 -20.32 -7.55 -0.67
CA ILE A 152 -19.00 -7.69 -0.07
C ILE A 152 -18.97 -6.97 1.26
N SER A 153 -18.81 -7.74 2.34
CA SER A 153 -18.65 -7.23 3.69
C SER A 153 -17.27 -6.58 3.88
N VAL A 154 -17.25 -5.34 4.36
CA VAL A 154 -16.02 -4.60 4.70
C VAL A 154 -15.40 -5.17 5.97
N SER A 155 -16.20 -5.55 6.98
CA SER A 155 -15.68 -6.13 8.22
C SER A 155 -14.97 -7.48 8.01
N HIS A 156 -15.43 -8.28 7.04
CA HIS A 156 -14.76 -9.55 6.71
C HIS A 156 -13.46 -9.38 5.91
N ASN A 157 -13.33 -8.28 5.17
CA ASN A 157 -12.19 -8.04 4.28
C ASN A 157 -11.17 -7.04 4.85
N THR A 158 -11.36 -6.53 6.06
CA THR A 158 -10.40 -5.60 6.68
C THR A 158 -9.27 -6.33 7.44
N LEU A 159 -8.12 -5.65 7.56
CA LEU A 159 -7.03 -6.05 8.44
C LEU A 159 -7.32 -5.82 9.94
N ALA A 160 -8.41 -5.12 10.28
CA ALA A 160 -8.77 -4.75 11.65
C ALA A 160 -10.24 -5.08 12.01
N PRO A 161 -10.70 -6.34 11.83
CA PRO A 161 -12.12 -6.70 11.93
C PRO A 161 -12.71 -6.40 13.32
N GLN A 162 -11.95 -6.69 14.38
CA GLN A 162 -12.39 -6.48 15.76
C GLN A 162 -12.59 -5.00 16.08
N GLN A 163 -11.71 -4.13 15.58
CA GLN A 163 -11.83 -2.70 15.79
C GLN A 163 -13.05 -2.16 15.05
N VAL A 164 -13.25 -2.58 13.78
CA VAL A 164 -14.43 -2.22 12.99
C VAL A 164 -15.71 -2.63 13.69
N GLU A 165 -15.78 -3.85 14.22
CA GLU A 165 -16.94 -4.35 14.95
C GLU A 165 -17.25 -3.51 16.20
N VAL A 166 -16.23 -3.11 16.97
CA VAL A 166 -16.41 -2.32 18.21
C VAL A 166 -17.11 -1.00 17.93
N PHE A 167 -16.61 -0.18 17.01
CA PHE A 167 -17.22 1.13 16.77
C PHE A 167 -18.51 1.02 15.94
N THR A 168 -18.67 0.00 15.10
CA THR A 168 -19.96 -0.30 14.44
C THR A 168 -21.04 -0.57 15.48
N ARG A 169 -20.76 -1.43 16.46
CA ARG A 169 -21.69 -1.73 17.56
C ARG A 169 -22.03 -0.49 18.39
N ASP A 170 -21.04 0.33 18.71
CA ASP A 170 -21.24 1.51 19.55
C ASP A 170 -22.05 2.61 18.83
N TYR A 171 -21.91 2.73 17.51
CA TYR A 171 -22.78 3.57 16.68
C TYR A 171 -24.21 3.00 16.63
N LEU A 172 -24.40 1.71 16.36
CA LEU A 172 -25.73 1.09 16.29
C LEU A 172 -26.52 1.19 17.61
N ARG A 173 -25.84 1.20 18.76
CA ARG A 173 -26.46 1.46 20.08
C ARG A 173 -27.07 2.86 20.16
N GLN A 174 -26.43 3.86 19.55
CA GLN A 174 -26.92 5.24 19.49
C GLN A 174 -27.96 5.43 18.38
N HIS A 175 -27.97 4.55 17.38
CA HIS A 175 -28.84 4.62 16.21
C HIS A 175 -29.58 3.29 15.97
N PRO A 176 -30.51 2.88 16.86
CA PRO A 176 -31.12 1.54 16.85
C PRO A 176 -32.01 1.23 15.63
N ARG A 177 -32.27 2.23 14.78
CA ARG A 177 -33.05 2.08 13.55
C ARG A 177 -32.20 1.69 12.34
N ILE A 178 -30.88 1.81 12.43
CA ILE A 178 -29.94 1.45 11.36
C ILE A 178 -29.63 -0.03 11.47
N LEU A 179 -29.64 -0.75 10.35
CA LEU A 179 -29.27 -2.16 10.29
C LEU A 179 -27.74 -2.30 10.20
N HIS A 180 -27.19 -3.33 10.84
CA HIS A 180 -25.76 -3.63 10.75
C HIS A 180 -25.29 -3.79 9.29
N ALA A 181 -26.10 -4.43 8.45
CA ALA A 181 -25.78 -4.63 7.04
C ALA A 181 -25.56 -3.32 6.27
N GLU A 182 -26.23 -2.23 6.66
CA GLU A 182 -26.06 -0.90 6.04
C GLU A 182 -24.69 -0.30 6.34
N LEU A 183 -24.05 -0.70 7.45
CA LEU A 183 -22.73 -0.23 7.86
C LEU A 183 -21.61 -1.20 7.51
N ASP A 184 -21.93 -2.40 7.02
CA ASP A 184 -20.94 -3.42 6.70
C ASP A 184 -20.66 -3.51 5.19
N HIS A 185 -21.57 -3.05 4.34
CA HIS A 185 -21.46 -3.20 2.87
C HIS A 185 -21.21 -1.87 2.16
N TYR A 186 -20.22 -1.11 2.64
CA TYR A 186 -19.96 0.27 2.21
C TYR A 186 -18.73 0.45 1.31
N PHE A 187 -18.31 -0.59 0.60
CA PHE A 187 -17.23 -0.48 -0.38
C PHE A 187 -17.56 0.54 -1.49
N PHE A 188 -18.84 0.72 -1.82
CA PHE A 188 -19.25 1.70 -2.82
C PHE A 188 -18.85 3.14 -2.42
N GLU A 189 -19.12 3.53 -1.19
CA GLU A 189 -18.73 4.83 -0.64
C GLU A 189 -17.20 4.97 -0.60
N ILE A 190 -16.47 3.92 -0.18
CA ILE A 190 -14.99 3.90 -0.21
C ILE A 190 -14.46 4.11 -1.64
N PHE A 191 -15.09 3.51 -2.65
CA PHE A 191 -14.65 3.68 -4.04
C PHE A 191 -14.89 5.10 -4.56
N ILE A 192 -16.03 5.71 -4.24
CA ILE A 192 -16.30 7.12 -4.58
C ILE A 192 -15.23 8.01 -3.97
N LEU A 193 -14.94 7.85 -2.67
CA LEU A 193 -13.95 8.65 -1.97
C LEU A 193 -12.53 8.44 -2.54
N THR A 194 -12.15 7.20 -2.86
CA THR A 194 -10.85 6.91 -3.49
C THR A 194 -10.72 7.55 -4.87
N VAL A 195 -11.76 7.43 -5.73
CA VAL A 195 -11.76 8.02 -7.06
C VAL A 195 -11.65 9.54 -6.96
N THR A 196 -12.49 10.18 -6.15
CA THR A 196 -12.58 11.64 -6.04
C THR A 196 -11.30 12.25 -5.48
N THR A 197 -10.72 11.66 -4.43
CA THR A 197 -9.44 12.12 -3.87
C THR A 197 -8.26 11.88 -4.82
N CYS A 198 -8.25 10.79 -5.59
CA CYS A 198 -7.23 10.56 -6.62
C CYS A 198 -7.29 11.62 -7.73
N LEU A 199 -8.49 11.96 -8.22
CA LEU A 199 -8.66 13.02 -9.21
C LEU A 199 -8.22 14.38 -8.65
N ALA A 200 -8.59 14.70 -7.41
CA ALA A 200 -8.17 15.93 -6.76
C ALA A 200 -6.63 16.04 -6.65
N LEU A 201 -5.93 14.94 -6.37
CA LEU A 201 -4.46 14.91 -6.38
C LEU A 201 -3.86 15.21 -7.75
N ILE A 202 -4.43 14.63 -8.82
CA ILE A 202 -3.97 14.87 -10.18
C ILE A 202 -4.21 16.33 -10.56
N ASP A 203 -5.42 16.82 -10.29
CA ASP A 203 -5.84 18.18 -10.63
C ASP A 203 -5.07 19.25 -9.85
N SER A 204 -4.63 18.95 -8.61
CA SER A 204 -3.85 19.91 -7.81
C SER A 204 -2.48 20.21 -8.41
N LEU A 205 -1.98 19.38 -9.34
CA LEU A 205 -0.72 19.57 -10.03
C LEU A 205 -0.92 19.87 -11.53
N LYS A 206 -2.12 20.24 -11.99
CA LYS A 206 -2.45 20.35 -13.43
C LYS A 206 -1.50 21.25 -14.25
N ASP A 207 -0.95 22.29 -13.61
CA ASP A 207 -0.06 23.28 -14.24
C ASP A 207 1.44 22.95 -13.97
N ASN A 208 1.72 21.87 -13.24
CA ASN A 208 3.06 21.41 -12.88
C ASN A 208 3.60 20.42 -13.93
N PRO A 209 4.91 20.48 -14.29
CA PRO A 209 5.52 19.49 -15.19
C PRO A 209 5.38 18.02 -14.75
N MET A 210 5.15 17.75 -13.47
CA MET A 210 4.90 16.41 -12.93
C MET A 210 3.51 15.84 -13.23
N HIS A 211 2.56 16.67 -13.68
CA HIS A 211 1.17 16.27 -13.90
C HIS A 211 1.04 14.99 -14.72
N GLU A 212 1.70 14.93 -15.88
CA GLU A 212 1.63 13.78 -16.79
C GLU A 212 2.29 12.53 -16.22
N ILE A 213 3.41 12.68 -15.47
CA ILE A 213 4.03 11.56 -14.77
C ILE A 213 3.09 11.01 -13.71
N LEU A 214 2.47 11.90 -12.91
CA LEU A 214 1.54 11.51 -11.85
C LEU A 214 0.33 10.79 -12.44
N LYS A 215 -0.35 11.41 -13.40
CA LYS A 215 -1.51 10.85 -14.10
C LYS A 215 -1.19 9.48 -14.70
N LYS A 216 -0.09 9.38 -15.46
CA LYS A 216 0.37 8.11 -16.05
C LYS A 216 0.66 7.06 -14.97
N SER A 217 1.29 7.44 -13.87
CA SER A 217 1.63 6.49 -12.81
C SER A 217 0.41 5.92 -12.08
N PHE A 218 -0.68 6.70 -11.94
CA PHE A 218 -1.96 6.16 -11.45
C PHE A 218 -2.60 5.20 -12.47
N LEU A 219 -2.60 5.55 -13.76
CA LEU A 219 -3.09 4.64 -14.81
C LEU A 219 -2.32 3.31 -14.78
N ASP A 220 -0.99 3.38 -14.72
CA ASP A 220 -0.12 2.21 -14.68
C ASP A 220 -0.34 1.40 -13.38
N LYS A 221 -0.61 2.05 -12.24
CA LYS A 221 -0.95 1.38 -10.98
C LYS A 221 -2.18 0.49 -11.14
N TYR A 222 -3.31 1.07 -11.54
CA TYR A 222 -4.58 0.33 -11.61
C TYR A 222 -4.57 -0.72 -12.73
N ALA A 223 -3.94 -0.42 -13.87
CA ALA A 223 -3.77 -1.39 -14.95
C ALA A 223 -2.87 -2.57 -14.52
N SER A 224 -1.80 -2.30 -13.76
CA SER A 224 -0.91 -3.34 -13.26
C SER A 224 -1.57 -4.20 -12.18
N SER A 225 -2.38 -3.61 -11.30
CA SER A 225 -3.21 -4.37 -10.36
C SER A 225 -4.14 -5.34 -11.09
N ASN A 226 -4.82 -4.91 -12.16
CA ASN A 226 -5.63 -5.79 -13.00
C ASN A 226 -4.80 -6.92 -13.63
N ASN A 227 -3.60 -6.63 -14.13
CA ASN A 227 -2.72 -7.66 -14.68
C ASN A 227 -2.28 -8.69 -13.64
N ILE A 228 -1.96 -8.27 -12.41
CA ILE A 228 -1.63 -9.19 -11.31
C ILE A 228 -2.83 -10.09 -11.00
N VAL A 229 -3.99 -9.49 -10.80
CA VAL A 229 -5.25 -10.19 -10.46
C VAL A 229 -5.64 -11.23 -11.52
N VAL A 230 -5.44 -10.91 -12.80
CA VAL A 230 -5.89 -11.77 -13.91
C VAL A 230 -4.80 -12.73 -14.40
N ARG A 231 -3.53 -12.30 -14.45
CA ARG A 231 -2.49 -12.93 -15.28
C ARG A 231 -1.26 -13.41 -14.49
N SER A 232 -1.15 -13.16 -13.18
CA SER A 232 0.09 -13.41 -12.42
C SER A 232 0.61 -14.84 -12.49
N LYS A 233 -0.28 -15.85 -12.45
CA LYS A 233 0.08 -17.27 -12.42
C LYS A 233 0.99 -17.73 -13.56
N ASN A 234 0.83 -17.14 -14.74
CA ASN A 234 1.56 -17.53 -15.95
C ASN A 234 2.64 -16.50 -16.32
N ALA A 235 2.81 -15.46 -15.51
CA ALA A 235 3.77 -14.39 -15.80
C ALA A 235 5.21 -14.83 -15.49
N SER A 236 6.16 -14.29 -16.27
CA SER A 236 7.59 -14.40 -15.96
C SER A 236 7.94 -13.52 -14.75
N HIS A 237 9.09 -13.78 -14.10
CA HIS A 237 9.56 -12.92 -13.00
C HIS A 237 9.72 -11.45 -13.44
N ILE A 238 10.14 -11.22 -14.69
CA ILE A 238 10.27 -9.89 -15.27
C ILE A 238 8.90 -9.19 -15.31
N LYS A 239 7.86 -9.87 -15.82
CA LYS A 239 6.51 -9.30 -15.88
C LYS A 239 5.89 -9.08 -14.50
N LEU A 240 6.14 -9.98 -13.54
CA LEU A 240 5.70 -9.77 -12.17
C LEU A 240 6.40 -8.57 -11.52
N CYS A 241 7.68 -8.33 -11.79
CA CYS A 241 8.35 -7.10 -11.36
C CYS A 241 7.76 -5.85 -12.01
N GLU A 242 7.51 -5.90 -13.32
CA GLU A 242 6.92 -4.79 -14.08
C GLU A 242 5.54 -4.40 -13.55
N TRP A 243 4.67 -5.37 -13.26
CA TRP A 243 3.37 -5.07 -12.66
C TRP A 243 3.49 -4.73 -11.16
N GLY A 244 4.40 -5.38 -10.45
CA GLY A 244 4.65 -5.16 -9.03
C GLY A 244 5.14 -3.74 -8.72
N LEU A 245 6.06 -3.19 -9.53
CA LEU A 245 6.59 -1.84 -9.32
C LEU A 245 5.49 -0.77 -9.47
N ASN A 246 4.54 -0.98 -10.39
CA ASN A 246 3.46 -0.02 -10.64
C ASN A 246 2.30 -0.16 -9.64
N SER A 247 1.95 -1.38 -9.25
CA SER A 247 0.76 -1.64 -8.41
C SER A 247 0.87 -1.14 -6.96
N ILE A 248 2.08 -1.04 -6.40
CA ILE A 248 2.31 -0.64 -4.99
C ILE A 248 2.14 0.87 -4.72
N GLY A 249 1.92 1.69 -5.76
CA GLY A 249 1.64 3.12 -5.59
C GLY A 249 2.84 4.00 -5.22
N THR A 250 4.06 3.48 -5.19
CA THR A 250 5.26 4.27 -4.86
C THR A 250 5.52 5.41 -5.86
N ILE A 251 5.38 5.13 -7.17
CA ILE A 251 5.60 6.15 -8.20
C ILE A 251 4.63 7.33 -8.06
N PRO A 252 3.29 7.14 -8.00
CA PRO A 252 2.38 8.27 -7.84
C PRO A 252 2.61 9.05 -6.55
N THR A 253 2.88 8.38 -5.43
CA THR A 253 3.19 9.06 -4.16
C THR A 253 4.43 9.94 -4.27
N LEU A 254 5.54 9.41 -4.78
CA LEU A 254 6.77 10.19 -4.94
C LEU A 254 6.63 11.28 -6.01
N ALA A 255 5.93 11.00 -7.10
CA ALA A 255 5.67 11.99 -8.15
C ALA A 255 4.88 13.18 -7.61
N TYR A 256 3.85 12.91 -6.79
CA TYR A 256 3.08 13.95 -6.13
C TYR A 256 3.92 14.78 -5.16
N CYS A 257 4.67 14.13 -4.26
CA CYS A 257 5.55 14.84 -3.32
C CYS A 257 6.59 15.72 -4.02
N ILE A 258 7.17 15.25 -5.12
CA ILE A 258 8.16 16.01 -5.89
C ILE A 258 7.49 17.18 -6.62
N GLY A 259 6.32 16.98 -7.23
CA GLY A 259 5.56 18.07 -7.85
C GLY A 259 5.19 19.17 -6.85
N ALA A 260 4.68 18.78 -5.68
CA ALA A 260 4.36 19.71 -4.59
C ALA A 260 5.60 20.46 -4.07
N LEU A 261 6.74 19.79 -3.95
CA LEU A 261 7.99 20.46 -3.56
C LEU A 261 8.50 21.41 -4.65
N GLU A 262 8.37 21.07 -5.92
CA GLU A 262 8.77 21.96 -7.03
C GLU A 262 7.93 23.25 -7.05
N GLU A 263 6.65 23.21 -6.67
CA GLU A 263 5.82 24.42 -6.55
C GLU A 263 6.34 25.38 -5.47
N ILE A 264 6.94 24.84 -4.41
CA ILE A 264 7.50 25.62 -3.29
C ILE A 264 8.94 26.04 -3.60
N PHE A 265 9.73 25.15 -4.20
CA PHE A 265 11.16 25.31 -4.49
C PHE A 265 11.42 25.01 -5.97
N PRO A 266 11.17 25.96 -6.88
CA PRO A 266 11.31 25.73 -8.31
C PRO A 266 12.78 25.58 -8.73
N HIS A 267 13.07 24.57 -9.55
CA HIS A 267 14.40 24.29 -10.07
C HIS A 267 14.50 24.62 -11.57
N LYS A 268 15.54 25.36 -11.94
CA LYS A 268 15.78 25.77 -13.35
C LYS A 268 15.84 24.60 -14.34
N ASN A 269 16.38 23.46 -13.91
CA ASN A 269 16.59 22.28 -14.76
C ASN A 269 15.53 21.19 -14.56
N PHE A 270 14.39 21.51 -13.94
CA PHE A 270 13.36 20.51 -13.62
C PHE A 270 12.76 19.84 -14.86
N CYS A 271 12.36 20.62 -15.87
CA CYS A 271 11.84 20.06 -17.11
C CYS A 271 12.86 19.15 -17.81
N TYR A 272 14.15 19.50 -17.76
CA TYR A 272 15.20 18.68 -18.36
C TYR A 272 15.32 17.28 -17.72
N VAL A 273 15.24 17.18 -16.38
CA VAL A 273 15.31 15.87 -15.69
C VAL A 273 14.05 15.01 -15.90
N ILE A 274 12.93 15.64 -16.26
CA ILE A 274 11.70 14.98 -16.70
C ILE A 274 11.88 14.46 -18.13
N GLU A 275 12.23 15.33 -19.07
CA GLU A 275 12.36 15.02 -20.51
C GLU A 275 13.41 13.93 -20.78
N ASN A 276 14.54 13.97 -20.08
CA ASN A 276 15.59 12.96 -20.23
C ASN A 276 15.31 11.65 -19.45
N ASN A 277 14.14 11.53 -18.83
CA ASN A 277 13.67 10.41 -18.00
C ASN A 277 14.52 10.09 -16.75
N LEU A 278 15.42 10.97 -16.32
CA LEU A 278 16.25 10.72 -15.13
C LEU A 278 15.40 10.60 -13.86
N LEU A 279 14.43 11.49 -13.69
CA LEU A 279 13.51 11.43 -12.57
C LEU A 279 12.68 10.15 -12.62
N LEU A 280 12.04 9.85 -13.76
CA LEU A 280 11.20 8.66 -13.92
C LEU A 280 11.97 7.35 -13.68
N ARG A 281 13.23 7.24 -14.15
CA ARG A 281 14.10 6.08 -13.86
C ARG A 281 14.38 5.93 -12.36
N SER A 282 14.58 7.04 -11.65
CA SER A 282 14.81 7.05 -10.20
C SER A 282 13.57 6.61 -9.43
N LEU A 283 12.39 7.10 -9.84
CA LEU A 283 11.10 6.68 -9.26
C LEU A 283 10.84 5.19 -9.50
N GLY A 284 11.11 4.69 -10.71
CA GLY A 284 10.96 3.27 -11.04
C GLY A 284 11.87 2.36 -10.21
N ASP A 285 13.12 2.77 -9.98
CA ASP A 285 14.04 2.04 -9.10
C ASP A 285 13.55 2.05 -7.65
N ALA A 286 13.12 3.21 -7.12
CA ALA A 286 12.57 3.31 -5.78
C ALA A 286 11.31 2.44 -5.59
N ALA A 287 10.42 2.41 -6.58
CA ALA A 287 9.21 1.61 -6.58
C ALA A 287 9.50 0.12 -6.59
N LEU A 288 10.42 -0.34 -7.44
CA LEU A 288 10.80 -1.76 -7.46
C LEU A 288 11.47 -2.18 -6.15
N LEU A 289 12.38 -1.37 -5.60
CA LEU A 289 12.99 -1.66 -4.31
C LEU A 289 11.93 -1.77 -3.20
N THR A 290 10.95 -0.86 -3.19
CA THR A 290 9.83 -0.88 -2.24
C THR A 290 8.96 -2.13 -2.40
N ARG A 291 8.64 -2.52 -3.64
CA ARG A 291 7.88 -3.75 -3.93
C ARG A 291 8.62 -5.00 -3.47
N LEU A 292 9.92 -5.09 -3.76
CA LEU A 292 10.73 -6.24 -3.34
C LEU A 292 10.81 -6.31 -1.81
N LEU A 293 10.99 -5.17 -1.14
CA LEU A 293 10.98 -5.11 0.33
C LEU A 293 9.65 -5.57 0.93
N HIS A 294 8.52 -5.17 0.32
CA HIS A 294 7.18 -5.58 0.73
C HIS A 294 6.97 -7.09 0.56
N ASP A 295 7.28 -7.64 -0.62
CA ASP A 295 6.93 -9.02 -0.96
C ASP A 295 7.92 -10.06 -0.40
N VAL A 296 9.21 -9.73 -0.35
CA VAL A 296 10.28 -10.69 -0.01
C VAL A 296 10.86 -10.42 1.38
N GLY A 297 10.96 -9.16 1.78
CA GLY A 297 11.57 -8.76 3.05
C GLY A 297 13.09 -8.58 2.98
N ILE A 298 13.58 -7.60 3.75
CA ILE A 298 14.97 -7.13 3.68
C ILE A 298 16.01 -8.22 3.99
N GLN A 299 15.70 -9.15 4.92
CA GLN A 299 16.66 -10.16 5.35
C GLN A 299 16.96 -11.16 4.24
N LEU A 300 15.93 -11.57 3.48
CA LEU A 300 16.09 -12.48 2.34
C LEU A 300 16.79 -11.78 1.16
N LEU A 301 16.43 -10.52 0.87
CA LEU A 301 17.00 -9.73 -0.23
C LEU A 301 18.48 -9.36 -0.06
N THR A 302 18.94 -9.24 1.19
CA THR A 302 20.33 -8.87 1.50
C THR A 302 21.18 -10.03 1.98
N MET A 303 20.62 -11.25 1.96
CA MET A 303 21.32 -12.44 2.37
C MET A 303 22.49 -12.76 1.43
N LYS A 304 23.66 -13.02 2.03
CA LYS A 304 24.84 -13.55 1.32
C LYS A 304 24.54 -14.93 0.73
N ILE A 305 25.16 -15.26 -0.40
CA ILE A 305 24.98 -16.54 -1.14
C ILE A 305 25.12 -17.75 -0.21
N ALA A 306 26.20 -17.85 0.55
CA ALA A 306 26.41 -18.98 1.48
C ALA A 306 25.29 -19.15 2.52
N ARG A 307 24.73 -18.04 3.04
CA ARG A 307 23.60 -18.11 3.98
C ARG A 307 22.30 -18.51 3.28
N ARG A 308 22.14 -18.17 2.00
CA ARG A 308 20.98 -18.54 1.18
C ARG A 308 20.95 -20.04 0.90
N GLU A 309 22.10 -20.65 0.62
CA GLU A 309 22.21 -22.10 0.51
C GLU A 309 21.86 -22.79 1.84
N LEU A 310 22.36 -22.29 2.97
CA LEU A 310 21.98 -22.80 4.28
C LEU A 310 20.48 -22.65 4.57
N PHE A 311 19.87 -21.55 4.13
CA PHE A 311 18.42 -21.34 4.24
C PHE A 311 17.66 -22.39 3.41
N LYS A 312 18.06 -22.61 2.16
CA LYS A 312 17.48 -23.61 1.26
C LYS A 312 17.61 -25.03 1.83
N MET A 313 18.78 -25.41 2.33
CA MET A 313 19.00 -26.71 2.97
C MET A 313 18.07 -26.92 4.18
N LYS A 314 17.92 -25.89 5.03
CA LYS A 314 16.98 -25.95 6.16
C LYS A 314 15.54 -26.20 5.70
N LEU A 315 15.09 -25.52 4.64
CA LEU A 315 13.75 -25.76 4.09
C LEU A 315 13.58 -27.22 3.62
N TYR A 316 14.58 -27.80 2.94
CA TYR A 316 14.53 -29.21 2.57
C TYR A 316 14.51 -30.14 3.78
N ASP A 317 15.28 -29.84 4.83
CA ASP A 317 15.27 -30.64 6.06
C ASP A 317 13.90 -30.60 6.76
N PHE A 318 13.23 -29.44 6.79
CA PHE A 318 11.86 -29.35 7.28
C PHE A 318 10.87 -30.14 6.42
N ALA A 319 11.05 -30.13 5.10
CA ALA A 319 10.16 -30.80 4.15
C ALA A 319 10.23 -32.34 4.21
N LYS A 320 11.36 -32.92 4.66
CA LYS A 320 11.53 -34.38 4.79
C LYS A 320 10.43 -35.05 5.62
N ASN A 321 9.85 -34.32 6.58
CA ASN A 321 8.82 -34.83 7.47
C ASN A 321 7.39 -34.35 7.11
N GLN A 322 7.19 -33.73 5.95
CA GLN A 322 5.93 -33.04 5.59
C GLN A 322 5.46 -33.34 4.15
N SER A 323 5.58 -34.60 3.70
CA SER A 323 5.38 -35.02 2.30
C SER A 323 3.97 -34.80 1.72
N SER A 324 2.95 -34.54 2.54
CA SER A 324 1.55 -34.36 2.12
C SER A 324 1.04 -32.91 2.13
N GLN A 325 1.85 -31.93 2.51
CA GLN A 325 1.43 -30.53 2.61
C GLN A 325 1.59 -29.78 1.28
N SER A 326 0.68 -28.83 1.04
CA SER A 326 0.87 -27.85 -0.05
C SER A 326 2.07 -26.94 0.25
N ILE A 327 2.66 -26.34 -0.79
CA ILE A 327 3.77 -25.40 -0.60
C ILE A 327 3.37 -24.18 0.26
N PHE A 328 2.13 -23.72 0.16
CA PHE A 328 1.65 -22.58 0.94
C PHE A 328 1.51 -22.92 2.43
N GLU A 329 0.94 -24.08 2.76
CA GLU A 329 0.87 -24.58 4.14
C GLU A 329 2.27 -24.82 4.72
N PHE A 330 3.17 -25.42 3.92
CA PHE A 330 4.56 -25.63 4.30
C PHE A 330 5.27 -24.30 4.62
N LEU A 331 5.14 -23.29 3.74
CA LEU A 331 5.76 -21.98 3.95
C LEU A 331 5.15 -21.26 5.15
N GLU A 332 3.84 -21.35 5.36
CA GLU A 332 3.16 -20.78 6.53
C GLU A 332 3.68 -21.43 7.82
N ALA A 333 3.68 -22.76 7.91
CA ALA A 333 4.21 -23.48 9.07
C ALA A 333 5.68 -23.14 9.32
N THR A 334 6.51 -23.15 8.28
CA THR A 334 7.95 -22.88 8.39
C THR A 334 8.24 -21.44 8.79
N SER A 335 7.40 -20.48 8.36
CA SER A 335 7.54 -19.07 8.71
C SER A 335 7.27 -18.76 10.20
N THR A 336 6.70 -19.71 10.95
CA THR A 336 6.55 -19.60 12.41
C THR A 336 7.73 -20.18 13.18
N HIS A 337 8.61 -20.92 12.50
CA HIS A 337 9.73 -21.59 13.16
C HIS A 337 10.73 -20.57 13.74
N PRO A 338 11.17 -20.69 15.01
CA PRO A 338 12.01 -19.68 15.67
C PRO A 338 13.28 -19.29 14.90
N LYS A 339 13.92 -20.26 14.23
CA LYS A 339 15.15 -20.03 13.44
C LYS A 339 14.93 -19.31 12.11
N LEU A 340 13.70 -19.21 11.60
CA LEU A 340 13.37 -18.67 10.28
C LEU A 340 12.36 -17.52 10.32
N SER A 341 11.61 -17.39 11.43
CA SER A 341 10.47 -16.49 11.58
C SER A 341 10.78 -15.03 11.27
N SER A 342 11.94 -14.53 11.72
CA SER A 342 12.37 -13.16 11.43
C SER A 342 12.61 -12.96 9.93
N MET A 343 13.21 -13.94 9.26
CA MET A 343 13.52 -13.84 7.83
C MET A 343 12.28 -13.94 6.94
N MET A 344 11.27 -14.71 7.36
CA MET A 344 10.07 -15.02 6.58
C MET A 344 8.85 -14.16 6.94
N THR A 345 9.01 -13.09 7.73
CA THR A 345 7.89 -12.26 8.21
C THR A 345 6.99 -11.76 7.07
N ASN A 346 7.55 -11.14 6.03
CA ASN A 346 6.78 -10.65 4.89
C ASN A 346 6.04 -11.76 4.13
N ILE A 347 6.70 -12.92 3.93
CA ILE A 347 6.10 -14.08 3.28
C ILE A 347 4.93 -14.61 4.13
N ARG A 348 5.13 -14.73 5.44
CA ARG A 348 4.10 -15.15 6.40
C ARG A 348 2.87 -14.24 6.33
N ASP A 349 3.11 -12.93 6.38
CA ASP A 349 2.02 -11.97 6.46
C ASP A 349 1.22 -11.99 5.15
N ALA A 350 1.89 -12.08 3.99
CA ALA A 350 1.23 -12.27 2.70
C ALA A 350 0.41 -13.58 2.63
N LEU A 351 0.93 -14.70 3.17
CA LEU A 351 0.22 -15.98 3.21
C LEU A 351 -1.03 -15.90 4.11
N LYS A 352 -0.88 -15.31 5.30
CA LYS A 352 -1.95 -15.16 6.29
C LYS A 352 -3.06 -14.24 5.81
N LEU A 353 -2.71 -13.14 5.17
CA LEU A 353 -3.68 -12.19 4.63
C LEU A 353 -4.22 -12.67 3.28
N GLY A 354 -3.53 -13.58 2.60
CA GLY A 354 -3.87 -13.98 1.24
C GLY A 354 -3.71 -12.80 0.30
N GLU A 355 -2.63 -12.05 0.42
CA GLU A 355 -2.31 -10.92 -0.45
C GLU A 355 -1.54 -11.38 -1.69
N TYR A 356 -1.59 -10.58 -2.75
CA TYR A 356 -0.76 -10.78 -3.93
C TYR A 356 0.72 -10.55 -3.60
N ASN A 357 1.56 -11.53 -3.96
CA ASN A 357 2.98 -11.50 -3.67
C ASN A 357 3.76 -12.05 -4.85
N ILE A 358 4.60 -11.24 -5.48
CA ILE A 358 5.32 -11.62 -6.71
C ILE A 358 6.27 -12.81 -6.49
N CYS A 359 6.70 -13.03 -5.25
CA CYS A 359 7.52 -14.18 -4.88
C CYS A 359 6.73 -15.48 -4.77
N LEU A 360 5.43 -15.40 -4.47
CA LEU A 360 4.56 -16.55 -4.24
C LEU A 360 3.67 -16.89 -5.44
N ASP A 361 3.38 -15.91 -6.31
CA ASP A 361 2.39 -16.04 -7.40
C ASP A 361 2.69 -17.12 -8.44
N ARG A 362 3.96 -17.54 -8.58
CA ARG A 362 4.38 -18.62 -9.50
C ARG A 362 4.40 -20.00 -8.85
N LEU A 363 4.20 -20.09 -7.54
CA LEU A 363 4.21 -21.37 -6.83
C LEU A 363 2.94 -22.15 -7.16
N SER A 364 3.07 -23.47 -7.28
CA SER A 364 1.98 -24.35 -7.68
C SER A 364 1.87 -25.54 -6.73
N ASN A 365 0.66 -25.77 -6.22
CA ASN A 365 0.34 -26.95 -5.40
C ASN A 365 0.34 -28.26 -6.22
N ARG A 366 0.52 -28.20 -7.54
CA ARG A 366 0.54 -29.39 -8.41
C ARG A 366 1.92 -30.05 -8.51
N LYS A 367 2.97 -29.40 -8.02
CA LYS A 367 4.34 -29.92 -8.05
C LYS A 367 4.70 -30.58 -6.72
N PRO A 368 5.61 -31.58 -6.72
CA PRO A 368 6.21 -32.08 -5.49
C PRO A 368 6.73 -30.95 -4.61
N LEU A 369 6.58 -31.08 -3.28
CA LEU A 369 6.95 -30.04 -2.32
C LEU A 369 8.40 -29.56 -2.51
N ILE A 370 9.33 -30.48 -2.75
CA ILE A 370 10.76 -30.19 -2.98
C ILE A 370 10.98 -29.32 -4.22
N ASP A 371 10.26 -29.59 -5.30
CA ASP A 371 10.35 -28.78 -6.53
C ASP A 371 9.79 -27.37 -6.31
N SER A 372 8.69 -27.27 -5.56
CA SER A 372 8.09 -25.99 -5.17
C SER A 372 8.99 -25.18 -4.24
N ILE A 373 9.68 -25.82 -3.29
CA ILE A 373 10.71 -25.18 -2.44
C ILE A 373 11.85 -24.67 -3.31
N THR A 374 12.32 -25.48 -4.27
CA THR A 374 13.38 -25.08 -5.20
C THR A 374 12.97 -23.85 -6.00
N GLN A 375 11.73 -23.85 -6.52
CA GLN A 375 11.18 -22.71 -7.25
C GLN A 375 11.09 -21.44 -6.39
N CYS A 376 10.68 -21.57 -5.13
CA CYS A 376 10.63 -20.47 -4.17
C CYS A 376 12.04 -19.89 -3.90
N CYS A 377 13.01 -20.75 -3.61
CA CYS A 377 14.40 -20.33 -3.38
C CYS A 377 15.03 -19.64 -4.61
N ASN A 378 14.79 -20.17 -5.81
CA ASN A 378 15.27 -19.55 -7.05
C ASN A 378 14.61 -18.17 -7.30
N ALA A 379 13.33 -18.03 -6.95
CA ALA A 379 12.64 -16.74 -7.03
C ALA A 379 13.25 -15.71 -6.07
N ILE A 380 13.45 -16.09 -4.80
CA ILE A 380 14.11 -15.25 -3.79
C ILE A 380 15.50 -14.83 -4.28
N GLU A 381 16.25 -15.76 -4.89
CA GLU A 381 17.56 -15.46 -5.42
C GLU A 381 17.54 -14.42 -6.55
N TYR A 382 16.67 -14.63 -7.53
CA TYR A 382 16.45 -13.70 -8.63
C TYR A 382 16.11 -12.29 -8.11
N TYR A 383 15.15 -12.20 -7.18
CA TYR A 383 14.71 -10.93 -6.61
C TYR A 383 15.79 -10.25 -5.75
N ALA A 384 16.61 -11.02 -5.05
CA ALA A 384 17.73 -10.48 -4.29
C ALA A 384 18.80 -9.87 -5.21
N MET A 385 19.13 -10.52 -6.33
CA MET A 385 20.03 -9.95 -7.33
C MET A 385 19.47 -8.65 -7.92
N LEU A 386 18.20 -8.67 -8.29
CA LEU A 386 17.51 -7.50 -8.85
C LEU A 386 17.53 -6.33 -7.86
N TYR A 387 17.24 -6.59 -6.58
CA TYR A 387 17.31 -5.58 -5.51
C TYR A 387 18.69 -4.91 -5.41
N GLN A 388 19.78 -5.70 -5.45
CA GLN A 388 21.14 -5.13 -5.37
C GLN A 388 21.48 -4.26 -6.59
N ASN A 389 21.09 -4.70 -7.78
CA ASN A 389 21.35 -3.97 -9.02
C ASN A 389 20.59 -2.64 -9.06
N HIS A 390 19.30 -2.67 -8.77
CA HIS A 390 18.46 -1.46 -8.74
C HIS A 390 18.85 -0.50 -7.62
N ARG A 391 19.32 -1.01 -6.47
CA ARG A 391 19.84 -0.16 -5.40
C ARG A 391 21.08 0.63 -5.84
N LYS A 392 22.02 -0.02 -6.54
CA LYS A 392 23.21 0.67 -7.08
C LYS A 392 22.81 1.72 -8.12
N ARG A 393 21.92 1.34 -9.04
CA ARG A 393 21.42 2.24 -10.09
C ARG A 393 20.68 3.44 -9.52
N LEU A 394 19.82 3.24 -8.52
CA LEU A 394 19.14 4.34 -7.81
C LEU A 394 20.16 5.33 -7.26
N LEU A 395 21.17 4.88 -6.50
CA LEU A 395 22.16 5.78 -5.91
C LEU A 395 22.93 6.58 -6.98
N MET A 396 23.25 5.97 -8.12
CA MET A 396 23.88 6.67 -9.24
C MET A 396 22.94 7.71 -9.86
N ASN A 397 21.67 7.35 -10.10
CA ASN A 397 20.68 8.25 -10.67
C ASN A 397 20.37 9.43 -9.73
N LEU A 398 20.28 9.20 -8.41
CA LEU A 398 20.05 10.25 -7.43
C LEU A 398 21.22 11.23 -7.34
N LYS A 399 22.46 10.74 -7.43
CA LYS A 399 23.63 11.62 -7.52
C LYS A 399 23.56 12.51 -8.75
N LEU A 400 23.30 11.92 -9.92
CA LEU A 400 23.17 12.67 -11.17
C LEU A 400 22.00 13.65 -11.14
N LEU A 401 20.88 13.28 -10.51
CA LEU A 401 19.71 14.14 -10.31
C LEU A 401 20.09 15.37 -9.51
N SER A 402 20.80 15.20 -8.39
CA SER A 402 21.25 16.31 -7.56
C SER A 402 22.25 17.23 -8.27
N GLU A 403 23.20 16.65 -9.00
CA GLU A 403 24.16 17.42 -9.80
C GLU A 403 23.45 18.24 -10.90
N THR A 404 22.41 17.67 -11.53
CA THR A 404 21.67 18.33 -12.61
C THR A 404 20.79 19.46 -12.08
N LEU A 405 20.15 19.28 -10.91
CA LEU A 405 19.28 20.28 -10.31
C LEU A 405 20.03 21.35 -9.52
N GLY A 406 21.26 21.05 -9.08
CA GLY A 406 22.02 21.91 -8.15
C GLY A 406 21.53 21.83 -6.70
N ASP A 407 20.64 20.87 -6.40
CA ASP A 407 20.00 20.68 -5.09
C ASP A 407 19.77 19.16 -4.86
N ASP A 408 19.80 18.71 -3.61
CA ASP A 408 19.59 17.30 -3.23
C ASP A 408 18.22 16.96 -2.64
N GLN A 409 17.28 17.91 -2.55
CA GLN A 409 15.94 17.74 -1.97
C GLN A 409 15.17 16.56 -2.57
N PHE A 410 15.04 16.49 -3.89
CA PHE A 410 14.32 15.38 -4.54
C PHE A 410 15.02 14.05 -4.34
N SER A 411 16.35 14.05 -4.41
CA SER A 411 17.14 12.85 -4.13
C SER A 411 16.98 12.35 -2.70
N LYS A 412 16.94 13.28 -1.72
CA LYS A 412 16.67 12.98 -0.31
C LYS A 412 15.28 12.40 -0.11
N ILE A 413 14.24 12.98 -0.70
CA ILE A 413 12.87 12.43 -0.61
C ILE A 413 12.82 10.99 -1.13
N ILE A 414 13.37 10.74 -2.31
CA ILE A 414 13.35 9.40 -2.92
C ILE A 414 14.11 8.39 -2.05
N ILE A 415 15.31 8.72 -1.56
CA ILE A 415 16.10 7.79 -0.73
C ILE A 415 15.51 7.63 0.68
N ASN A 416 14.92 8.68 1.25
CA ASN A 416 14.23 8.62 2.54
C ASN A 416 13.03 7.67 2.45
N PHE A 417 12.24 7.75 1.38
CA PHE A 417 11.10 6.87 1.14
C PHE A 417 11.50 5.38 1.15
N VAL A 418 12.53 5.02 0.37
CA VAL A 418 13.06 3.64 0.33
C VAL A 418 13.63 3.23 1.68
N SER A 419 14.32 4.15 2.37
CA SER A 419 14.91 3.90 3.69
C SER A 419 13.86 3.67 4.78
N LEU A 420 12.73 4.39 4.73
CA LEU A 420 11.60 4.19 5.64
C LEU A 420 10.97 2.82 5.45
N HIS A 421 10.72 2.41 4.20
CA HIS A 421 10.24 1.06 3.90
C HIS A 421 11.20 -0.02 4.39
N LYS A 422 12.51 0.16 4.15
CA LYS A 422 13.52 -0.76 4.66
C LYS A 422 13.49 -0.88 6.19
N LYS A 423 13.25 0.24 6.91
CA LYS A 423 13.13 0.23 8.38
C LYS A 423 11.84 -0.46 8.83
N LYS A 424 10.69 -0.18 8.20
CA LYS A 424 9.39 -0.84 8.48
C LYS A 424 9.54 -2.35 8.46
N TYR A 425 9.98 -2.90 7.32
CA TYR A 425 10.09 -4.35 7.15
C TYR A 425 11.24 -4.99 7.95
N ARG A 426 12.19 -4.20 8.44
CA ARG A 426 13.19 -4.69 9.40
C ARG A 426 12.62 -4.78 10.82
N MET A 427 11.87 -3.78 11.27
CA MET A 427 11.29 -3.78 12.61
C MET A 427 10.21 -4.86 12.76
N GLU A 428 9.35 -5.01 11.75
CA GLU A 428 8.35 -6.10 11.68
C GLU A 428 9.03 -7.48 11.76
N SER A 429 10.21 -7.63 11.16
CA SER A 429 11.03 -8.86 11.24
C SER A 429 11.71 -9.12 12.60
N GLN A 430 11.81 -8.10 13.46
CA GLN A 430 12.50 -8.16 14.76
C GLN A 430 11.55 -8.23 15.95
N THR A 431 10.37 -7.61 15.83
CA THR A 431 9.32 -7.73 16.83
C THR A 431 8.52 -9.02 16.60
N LYS A 432 8.36 -9.86 17.63
CA LYS A 432 7.48 -11.06 17.64
C LYS A 432 5.99 -10.77 17.33
N GLN A 433 5.66 -9.56 16.89
CA GLN A 433 4.44 -8.85 17.28
C GLN A 433 4.00 -7.76 16.28
N GLY A 434 4.07 -8.00 14.96
CA GLY A 434 3.39 -7.09 14.01
C GLY A 434 1.88 -6.97 14.29
N TYR A 435 1.28 -8.06 14.79
CA TYR A 435 -0.11 -8.12 15.25
C TYR A 435 -0.31 -7.72 16.73
N ASP A 436 0.73 -7.89 17.55
CA ASP A 436 0.65 -7.67 19.00
C ASP A 436 1.09 -6.26 19.41
N ILE A 437 1.72 -5.45 18.55
CA ILE A 437 1.91 -4.02 18.83
C ILE A 437 0.55 -3.31 18.89
N LEU A 438 -0.41 -3.73 18.04
CA LEU A 438 -1.81 -3.32 18.14
C LEU A 438 -2.55 -3.91 19.37
N LYS A 439 -1.96 -4.90 20.07
CA LYS A 439 -2.58 -5.60 21.21
C LYS A 439 -1.93 -5.25 22.56
N ASN A 440 -0.66 -4.87 22.58
CA ASN A 440 0.13 -4.61 23.78
C ASN A 440 0.23 -3.13 24.16
N GLU A 441 0.02 -2.21 23.23
CA GLU A 441 -0.25 -0.81 23.60
C GLU A 441 -1.59 -0.69 24.36
N TYR A 442 -2.50 -1.65 24.16
CA TYR A 442 -3.79 -1.70 24.84
C TYR A 442 -3.77 -2.20 26.28
N LYS A 443 -2.82 -3.07 26.66
CA LYS A 443 -2.63 -3.46 28.07
C LYS A 443 -2.05 -2.35 28.95
N ARG A 444 -1.65 -1.23 28.36
CA ARG A 444 -1.17 -0.04 29.09
C ARG A 444 -2.20 1.10 29.12
N ALA A 445 -3.33 0.95 28.43
CA ALA A 445 -4.42 1.92 28.36
C ALA A 445 -5.76 1.41 28.90
N SER A 446 -5.81 0.14 29.34
CA SER A 446 -6.79 -0.42 30.28
C SER A 446 -6.17 -0.51 31.67
#